data_AF-A0A9E2W7I1-F1
#
_entry.id   AF-A0A9E2W7I1-F1
#
_cell.length_a   1.000
_cell.length_b   1.000
_cell.length_c   1.000
_cell.angle_alpha   90.00
_cell.angle_beta   90.00
_cell.angle_gamma   90.00
#
_symmetry.space_group_name_H-M   'P 1'
#
loop_
_entity.id
_entity.type
_entity.pdbx_description
1 polymer ?
#
loop_
_entity_poly.entity_id
_entity_poly.type
_entity_poly.pdbx_seq_one_letter_code
_entity_poly.pdbx_strand_id
1 'polypeptide(L)' 'MDNINKALERKEKILLGLKESSRRLIEFKKSKKTDLVVYRDGKIVRINPNDIKL' A
#
# COMPACT_ATOMS: atom_id res chain seq x y z
N MET A 1 -2.16 31.19 3.72
CA MET A 1 -0.92 30.48 4.08
C MET A 1 -1.18 29.34 5.06
N ASP A 2 -1.76 29.57 6.24
CA ASP A 2 -2.00 28.53 7.27
C ASP A 2 -2.88 27.34 6.77
N ASN A 3 -3.96 27.62 6.04
CA ASN A 3 -4.84 26.56 5.49
C ASN A 3 -4.14 25.69 4.44
N ILE A 4 -3.21 26.25 3.66
CA ILE A 4 -2.45 25.50 2.63
C ILE A 4 -1.44 24.57 3.32
N ASN A 5 -0.73 25.07 4.34
CA ASN A 5 0.22 24.27 5.12
C ASN A 5 -0.47 23.11 5.84
N LYS A 6 -1.63 23.36 6.48
CA LYS A 6 -2.45 22.31 7.10
C LYS A 6 -2.94 21.26 6.11
N ALA A 7 -3.30 21.67 4.89
CA ALA A 7 -3.70 20.73 3.84
C ALA A 7 -2.53 19.86 3.36
N LEU A 8 -1.34 20.45 3.20
CA LEU A 8 -0.12 19.73 2.85
C LEU A 8 0.28 18.71 3.93
N GLU A 9 0.30 19.12 5.20
CA GLU A 9 0.63 18.24 6.32
C GLU A 9 -0.34 17.04 6.41
N ARG A 10 -1.65 17.27 6.21
CA ARG A 10 -2.64 16.19 6.18
C ARG A 10 -2.39 15.24 5.00
N LYS A 11 -2.10 15.78 3.83
CA LYS A 11 -1.76 14.98 2.64
C LYS A 11 -0.54 14.10 2.90
N GLU A 12 0.51 14.64 3.51
CA GLU A 12 1.72 13.88 3.86
C GLU A 12 1.42 12.75 4.84
N LYS A 13 0.63 13.02 5.89
CA LYS A 13 0.21 11.99 6.85
C LYS A 13 -0.59 10.87 6.18
N ILE A 14 -1.50 11.21 5.27
CA ILE A 14 -2.27 10.21 4.51
C ILE A 14 -1.35 9.36 3.63
N LEU A 15 -0.44 9.99 2.87
CA LEU A 15 0.51 9.28 2.02
C LEU A 15 1.41 8.34 2.84
N LEU A 16 1.88 8.80 4.00
CA LEU A 16 2.68 7.99 4.92
C LEU A 16 1.89 6.79 5.43
N GLY A 17 0.64 7.01 5.85
CA GLY A 17 -0.24 5.93 6.31
C GLY A 17 -0.51 4.89 5.23
N LEU A 18 -0.75 5.33 3.98
CA LEU A 18 -0.97 4.42 2.85
C LEU A 18 0.30 3.63 2.50
N LYS A 19 1.47 4.27 2.51
CA LYS A 19 2.76 3.62 2.27
C LYS A 19 3.03 2.54 3.30
N GLU A 20 2.90 2.88 4.58
CA GLU A 20 3.16 1.97 5.68
C GLU A 20 2.15 0.81 5.73
N SER A 21 0.87 1.08 5.47
CA SER A 21 -0.16 0.04 5.39
C SER A 21 0.14 -0.96 4.27
N SER A 22 0.54 -0.45 3.10
CA SER A 22 0.92 -1.29 1.96
C SER A 22 2.13 -2.16 2.29
N ARG A 23 3.17 -1.58 2.90
CA ARG A 23 4.37 -2.30 3.35
C ARG A 23 4.02 -3.46 4.28
N ARG A 24 3.24 -3.18 5.34
CA ARG A 24 2.82 -4.19 6.33
C ARG A 24 1.98 -5.32 5.71
N LEU A 25 1.11 -5.00 4.77
CA LEU A 25 0.33 -6.01 4.04
C LEU A 25 1.23 -6.97 3.26
N ILE A 26 2.22 -6.45 2.54
CA ILE A 26 3.16 -7.28 1.79
C ILE A 26 3.98 -8.16 2.73
N GLU A 27 4.52 -7.61 3.81
CA GLU A 27 5.26 -8.38 4.83
C GLU A 27 4.41 -9.48 5.46
N PHE A 28 3.15 -9.18 5.79
CA PHE A 28 2.21 -10.16 6.28
C PHE A 28 2.01 -11.31 5.29
N LYS A 29 1.78 -10.99 4.00
CA LYS A 29 1.60 -12.00 2.95
C LYS A 29 2.85 -12.86 2.73
N LYS A 30 4.05 -12.26 2.77
CA LYS A 30 5.34 -12.99 2.76
C LYS A 30 5.43 -13.95 3.94
N SER A 31 5.14 -13.49 5.16
CA SER A 31 5.22 -14.32 6.37
C SER A 31 4.24 -15.52 6.33
N LYS A 32 3.06 -15.32 5.75
CA LYS A 32 2.04 -16.35 5.59
C LYS A 32 2.25 -17.24 4.38
N LYS A 33 3.22 -16.94 3.51
CA LYS A 33 3.50 -17.68 2.26
C LYS A 33 2.25 -17.79 1.37
N THR A 34 1.47 -16.70 1.28
CA THR A 34 0.25 -16.63 0.48
C THR A 34 0.32 -15.50 -0.54
N ASP A 35 -0.29 -15.71 -1.71
CA ASP A 35 -0.40 -14.69 -2.74
C ASP A 35 -1.22 -13.47 -2.27
N LEU A 36 -0.88 -12.31 -2.82
CA LEU A 36 -1.76 -11.16 -2.85
C LEU A 36 -2.72 -11.30 -4.03
N VAL A 37 -4.02 -11.28 -3.75
CA VAL A 37 -5.06 -11.40 -4.78
C VAL A 37 -5.74 -10.05 -4.94
N VAL A 38 -5.77 -9.53 -6.16
CA VAL A 38 -6.39 -8.23 -6.49
C VAL A 38 -7.29 -8.37 -7.70
N TYR A 39 -8.29 -7.50 -7.79
CA TYR A 39 -9.09 -7.34 -9.00
C TYR A 39 -8.51 -6.19 -9.82
N ARG A 40 -8.09 -6.46 -11.06
CA ARG A 40 -7.51 -5.48 -11.97
C ARG A 40 -7.97 -5.78 -13.39
N ASP A 41 -8.43 -4.76 -14.10
CA ASP A 41 -8.85 -4.84 -15.51
C ASP A 41 -9.87 -5.96 -15.78
N GLY A 42 -10.86 -6.07 -14.91
CA GLY A 42 -11.92 -7.07 -15.05
C GLY A 42 -11.52 -8.50 -14.65
N LYS A 43 -10.31 -8.70 -14.11
CA LYS A 43 -9.75 -10.02 -13.84
C LYS A 43 -9.20 -10.14 -12.42
N ILE A 44 -9.23 -11.36 -11.89
CA ILE A 44 -8.54 -11.70 -10.65
C ILE A 44 -7.06 -11.95 -10.98
N VAL A 45 -6.18 -11.16 -10.39
CA VAL A 45 -4.72 -11.27 -10.54
C VAL A 45 -4.12 -11.71 -9.21
N ARG A 46 -3.25 -12.72 -9.26
CA ARG A 46 -2.46 -13.19 -8.12
C ARG A 46 -1.03 -12.69 -8.27
N ILE A 47 -0.50 -12.10 -7.21
CA ILE A 47 0.84 -11.53 -7.17
C ILE A 47 1.60 -12.24 -6.06
N ASN A 48 2.73 -12.86 -6.40
CA ASN A 48 3.64 -13.39 -5.39
C ASN A 48 4.25 -12.20 -4.63
N PRO A 49 4.07 -12.12 -3.31
CA PRO A 49 4.53 -10.96 -2.55
C PRO A 49 6.05 -10.79 -2.55
N ASN A 50 6.83 -11.82 -2.90
CA ASN A 50 8.29 -11.74 -3.02
C ASN A 50 8.77 -10.99 -4.27
N ASP A 51 7.93 -10.87 -5.29
CA ASP A 51 8.26 -10.15 -6.52
C ASP A 51 8.05 -8.63 -6.38
N ILE A 52 7.43 -8.19 -5.28
CA ILE A 52 7.16 -6.78 -4.99
C ILE A 52 8.40 -6.15 -4.34
N LYS A 53 9.00 -5.18 -5.03
CA LYS A 53 10.03 -4.29 -4.50
C LYS A 53 9.36 -3.19 -3.68
N LEU A 54 9.77 -3.06 -2.41
CA LEU A 54 9.31 -2.03 -1.46
C LEU A 54 10.21 -0.80 -1.51
#